data_AF-A0A1B3WMZ8-F1
#
_entry.id   AF-A0A1B3WMZ8-F1
#
_cell.length_a   1.000
_cell.length_b   1.000
_cell.length_c   1.000
_cell.angle_alpha   90.00
_cell.angle_beta   90.00
_cell.angle_gamma   90.00
#
_symmetry.space_group_name_H-M   'P 1'
#
loop_
_entity.id
_entity.type
_entity.pdbx_description
1 polymer ?
#
loop_
_entity_poly.entity_id
_entity_poly.type
_entity_poly.pdbx_seq_one_letter_code
_entity_poly.pdbx_strand_id
1 'polypeptide(L)' 'MSFVRFLQTLYRFLHWALYKTKRDQEIRPLVQIPDSFKKIIVVRDHIVPWYDDNGILYIGIRDFLLDAAGLDG' A
#
# COMPACT_ATOMS: atom_id res chain seq x y z
N MET A 1 -33.83 3.17 34.02
CA MET A 1 -32.52 3.53 33.41
C MET A 1 -32.05 2.40 32.49
N SER A 2 -32.69 2.19 31.32
CA SER A 2 -32.32 1.05 30.43
C SER A 2 -32.39 1.29 28.92
N PHE A 3 -33.08 2.32 28.43
CA PHE A 3 -33.22 2.49 26.98
C PHE A 3 -32.08 3.29 26.32
N VAL A 4 -31.57 4.33 26.99
CA VAL A 4 -30.47 5.16 26.47
C VAL A 4 -29.16 4.36 26.37
N ARG A 5 -28.85 3.51 27.36
CA ARG A 5 -27.67 2.62 27.32
C ARG A 5 -27.79 1.55 26.24
N PHE A 6 -29.02 1.09 25.96
CA PHE A 6 -29.29 0.14 24.89
C PHE A 6 -29.07 0.78 23.51
N LEU A 7 -29.64 1.96 23.27
CA LEU A 7 -29.45 2.70 22.02
C LEU A 7 -27.99 3.09 21.78
N GLN A 8 -27.28 3.53 22.83
CA GLN A 8 -25.87 3.88 22.71
C GLN A 8 -24.98 2.65 22.41
N THR A 9 -25.36 1.47 22.91
CA THR A 9 -24.68 0.21 22.59
C THR A 9 -24.98 -0.23 21.16
N LEU A 10 -26.23 -0.11 20.71
CA LEU A 10 -26.65 -0.43 19.34
C LEU A 10 -25.96 0.48 18.30
N TYR A 11 -25.91 1.79 18.57
CA TYR A 11 -25.19 2.74 17.72
C TYR A 11 -23.70 2.42 17.66
N ARG A 12 -23.07 2.08 18.79
CA ARG A 12 -21.66 1.70 18.83
C ARG A 12 -21.39 0.41 18.05
N PHE A 13 -22.32 -0.54 18.07
CA PHE A 13 -22.24 -1.78 17.30
C PHE A 13 -22.42 -1.55 15.79
N LEU A 14 -23.41 -0.75 15.39
CA LEU A 14 -23.64 -0.37 13.99
C LEU A 14 -22.46 0.42 13.42
N HIS A 15 -21.96 1.40 14.17
CA HIS A 15 -20.78 2.18 13.80
C HIS A 15 -19.56 1.26 13.66
N TRP A 16 -19.37 0.34 14.61
CA TRP A 16 -18.28 -0.62 14.55
C TRP A 16 -18.39 -1.55 13.34
N ALA A 17 -19.58 -2.07 13.02
CA ALA A 17 -19.82 -2.93 11.87
C ALA A 17 -19.56 -2.22 10.54
N LEU A 18 -20.04 -0.97 10.40
CA LEU A 18 -19.77 -0.12 9.23
C LEU A 18 -18.28 0.23 9.09
N TYR A 19 -17.62 0.60 10.20
CA TYR A 19 -16.20 0.90 10.23
C TYR A 19 -15.37 -0.31 9.83
N LYS A 20 -15.66 -1.50 10.38
CA LYS A 20 -14.98 -2.75 10.07
C LYS A 20 -15.10 -3.09 8.58
N THR A 21 -16.27 -2.97 7.98
CA THR A 21 -16.47 -3.17 6.52
C THR A 21 -15.69 -2.17 5.68
N LYS A 22 -15.72 -0.87 6.02
CA LYS A 22 -14.95 0.14 5.28
C LYS A 22 -13.46 -0.10 5.41
N ARG A 23 -12.97 -0.39 6.61
CA ARG A 23 -11.56 -0.68 6.87
C ARG A 23 -11.11 -1.92 6.10
N ASP A 24 -11.90 -2.99 6.10
CA ASP A 24 -11.61 -4.20 5.33
C ASP A 24 -11.55 -3.90 3.83
N GLN A 25 -12.44 -3.05 3.31
CA GLN A 25 -12.40 -2.61 1.91
C GLN A 25 -11.17 -1.76 1.58
N GLU A 26 -10.82 -0.81 2.45
CA GLU A 26 -9.66 0.07 2.27
C GLU A 26 -8.33 -0.68 2.36
N ILE A 27 -8.23 -1.68 3.25
CA ILE A 27 -7.00 -2.46 3.42
C ILE A 27 -6.90 -3.63 2.46
N ARG A 28 -8.00 -4.06 1.81
CA ARG A 28 -8.00 -5.17 0.85
C ARG A 28 -6.93 -5.05 -0.25
N PRO A 29 -6.73 -3.90 -0.93
CA PRO A 29 -5.66 -3.76 -1.91
C PRO A 29 -4.25 -3.81 -1.29
N LEU A 30 -4.11 -3.46 -0.01
CA LEU A 30 -2.84 -3.51 0.72
C LEU A 30 -2.53 -4.92 1.25
N VAL A 31 -3.55 -5.69 1.63
CA VAL A 31 -3.44 -7.05 2.19
C VAL A 31 -3.35 -8.11 1.10
N GLN A 32 -3.95 -7.87 -0.08
CA GLN A 32 -3.84 -8.78 -1.23
C GLN A 32 -2.47 -8.73 -1.92
N ILE A 33 -1.63 -7.77 -1.56
CA ILE A 33 -0.31 -7.55 -2.18
C ILE A 33 0.77 -7.85 -1.13
N PRO A 34 1.19 -9.11 -0.96
CA PRO A 34 2.32 -9.42 -0.08
C PRO A 34 3.68 -8.99 -0.66
N ASP A 35 3.78 -8.75 -1.99
CA ASP A 35 5.08 -8.57 -2.66
C ASP A 35 5.09 -7.64 -3.92
N SER A 36 3.96 -7.08 -4.36
CA SER A 36 3.88 -6.40 -5.68
C SER A 36 4.38 -4.95 -5.70
N PHE A 37 4.97 -4.44 -4.63
CA PHE A 37 5.65 -3.14 -4.71
C PHE A 37 7.06 -3.34 -5.27
N LYS A 38 7.27 -2.94 -6.54
CA LYS A 38 8.60 -2.89 -7.16
C LYS A 38 9.49 -2.00 -6.28
N LYS A 39 10.49 -2.58 -5.61
CA LYS A 39 11.47 -1.84 -4.78
C LYS A 39 12.60 -1.37 -5.69
N ILE A 40 12.93 -0.08 -5.63
CA ILE A 40 13.93 0.53 -6.49
C ILE A 40 14.87 1.39 -5.64
N ILE A 41 16.18 1.26 -5.87
CA ILE A 41 17.22 2.11 -5.30
C ILE A 41 17.80 2.97 -6.42
N VAL A 42 17.69 4.28 -6.25
CA VAL A 42 18.18 5.26 -7.21
C VAL A 42 19.53 5.79 -6.76
N VAL A 43 20.56 5.59 -7.59
CA VAL A 43 21.92 6.08 -7.33
C VAL A 43 22.24 7.32 -8.16
N ARG A 44 23.12 8.20 -7.65
CA ARG A 44 23.49 9.44 -8.35
C ARG A 44 24.31 9.17 -9.62
N ASP A 45 25.07 8.09 -9.65
CA ASP A 45 25.97 7.77 -10.76
C ASP A 45 25.27 7.07 -11.91
N HIS A 46 25.96 7.02 -13.04
CA HIS A 46 25.51 6.29 -14.22
C HIS A 46 25.85 4.80 -14.03
N ILE A 47 24.84 4.00 -13.71
CA ILE A 47 24.96 2.55 -13.57
C ILE A 47 24.04 1.85 -14.56
N VAL A 48 24.44 0.65 -14.99
CA VAL A 48 23.53 -0.22 -15.74
C VAL A 48 22.49 -0.76 -14.76
N PRO A 49 21.18 -0.71 -15.06
CA PRO A 49 20.15 -1.20 -14.14
C PRO A 49 20.28 -2.71 -13.88
N TRP A 50 20.16 -3.14 -12.63
CA TRP A 50 20.26 -4.55 -12.24
C TRP A 50 19.41 -4.88 -11.01
N TYR A 51 19.03 -6.15 -10.86
CA TYR A 51 18.27 -6.65 -9.71
C TYR A 51 19.17 -7.41 -8.74
N ASP A 52 18.98 -7.21 -7.44
CA ASP A 52 19.60 -8.04 -6.42
C ASP A 52 18.82 -9.35 -6.15
N ASP A 53 19.37 -10.19 -5.27
CA ASP A 53 18.76 -11.47 -4.87
C ASP A 53 17.40 -11.31 -4.16
N ASN A 54 17.08 -10.09 -3.70
CA ASN A 54 15.82 -9.73 -3.06
C ASN A 54 14.82 -9.10 -4.05
N GLY A 55 15.15 -9.02 -5.35
CA GLY A 55 14.30 -8.43 -6.37
C GLY A 55 14.25 -6.90 -6.34
N ILE A 56 15.23 -6.23 -5.73
CA ILE A 56 15.34 -4.77 -5.70
C ILE A 56 16.10 -4.29 -6.93
N LEU A 57 15.49 -3.37 -7.69
CA LEU A 57 16.10 -2.76 -8.86
C LEU A 57 17.05 -1.62 -8.44
N TYR A 58 18.30 -1.68 -8.86
CA TYR A 58 19.23 -0.56 -8.77
C TYR A 58 19.27 0.16 -10.12
N ILE A 59 19.07 1.48 -10.14
CA ILE A 59 19.04 2.28 -11.36
C ILE A 59 19.69 3.65 -11.13
N GLY A 60 20.34 4.20 -12.16
CA GLY A 60 20.90 5.55 -12.10
C GLY A 60 19.81 6.63 -12.09
N ILE A 61 20.08 7.78 -11.48
CA ILE A 61 19.11 8.89 -11.36
C ILE A 61 18.65 9.42 -12.72
N ARG A 62 19.53 9.42 -13.73
CA ARG A 62 19.15 9.85 -15.08
C ARG A 62 18.19 8.87 -15.72
N ASP A 63 18.53 7.58 -15.68
CA ASP A 63 17.70 6.53 -16.27
C ASP A 63 16.37 6.41 -15.54
N PHE A 64 16.35 6.56 -14.22
CA PHE A 64 15.11 6.64 -13.44
C PHE A 64 14.22 7.81 -13.90
N LEU A 65 14.78 9.01 -14.08
CA LEU A 65 13.99 10.18 -14.49
C LEU A 65 13.54 10.10 -15.95
N LEU A 66 14.29 9.44 -16.82
CA LEU A 66 13.97 9.28 -18.25
C LEU A 66 13.01 8.11 -18.51
N ASP A 67 13.07 7.05 -17.70
CA ASP A 67 12.37 5.78 -17.90
C ASP A 67 11.28 5.49 -16.84
N ALA A 68 11.04 6.38 -15.87
CA ALA A 68 9.91 6.26 -14.93
C ALA A 68 8.54 6.19 -15.62
N ALA A 69 8.44 6.58 -16.90
CA ALA A 69 7.23 6.38 -17.71
C ALA A 69 7.01 4.91 -18.14
N GLY A 70 8.03 4.05 -18.06
CA GLY A 70 8.01 2.64 -18.49
C GLY A 70 7.87 1.61 -17.37
N LEU A 71 7.82 2.03 -16.09
CA LEU A 71 7.70 1.12 -14.94
C LEU A 71 6.30 0.48 -14.77
N ASP A 72 5.34 0.91 -15.60
CA ASP A 72 3.94 0.45 -15.66
C ASP A 72 3.72 -0.81 -16.55
N GLY A 73 4.78 -1.47 -16.99
CA GLY A 73 4.72 -2.79 -17.63
C GLY A 73 4.53 -3.95 -16.65
#